data_AF-A0A9W4NQ21-F1
#
_entry.id   AF-A0A9W4NQ21-F1
#
_cell.length_a   1.000
_cell.length_b   1.000
_cell.length_c   1.000
_cell.angle_alpha   90.00
_cell.angle_beta   90.00
_cell.angle_gamma   90.00
#
_symmetry.space_group_name_H-M   'P 1'
#
loop_
_entity.id
_entity.type
_entity.pdbx_description
1 polymer ?
#
loop_
_entity_poly.entity_id
_entity_poly.type
_entity_poly.pdbx_seq_one_letter_code
_entity_poly.pdbx_strand_id
1 'polypeptide(L)'
;MAWIKSHAVPRMNHYRSSEIKERPEDGLALLKKYIDVAPHLVPPSTDESGCANVLWHPDLHLDNIFVDPDTHQISRIVDWQSASVAPLFYQSGVPRLCRYPGHVREGWVVPKRPENFESLDKNEQKRIDDDLESETLHKYYEAQVCKRAPRHWAVLQQQTVSIIRKPVWLVTGAWENRDLFFLRESLMELVADWEEFFPDVPCPIGFSNEDVVFQAKEQENINGVGHMLTLFRDQAVLPVDGMVDPKDFDIARENCRKFRDIFIRLGKNDEERELYRNLWPFQESEAEIPAVSEG
;
A
#
# COMPACT_ATOMS: atom_id res chain seq x y z
N MET A 1 9.42 15.12 12.22
CA MET A 1 10.59 14.97 13.13
C MET A 1 10.36 15.53 14.53
N ALA A 2 9.93 16.78 14.70
CA ALA A 2 9.75 17.39 16.03
C ALA A 2 8.82 16.55 16.93
N TRP A 3 7.70 16.07 16.39
CA TRP A 3 6.76 15.20 17.09
C TRP A 3 7.42 13.91 17.62
N ILE A 4 8.24 13.23 16.83
CA ILE A 4 8.95 12.01 17.24
C ILE A 4 9.86 12.32 18.43
N LYS A 5 10.60 13.44 18.39
CA LYS A 5 11.50 13.83 19.47
C LYS A 5 10.79 14.07 20.80
N SER A 6 9.54 14.54 20.78
CA SER A 6 8.80 14.91 21.98
C SER A 6 7.79 13.87 22.46
N HIS A 7 7.29 13.01 21.59
CA HIS A 7 6.16 12.13 21.91
C HIS A 7 6.39 10.65 21.58
N ALA A 8 7.33 10.31 20.70
CA ALA A 8 7.55 8.91 20.35
C ALA A 8 8.20 8.16 21.51
N VAL A 9 7.67 6.98 21.81
CA VAL A 9 8.21 6.06 22.81
C VAL A 9 8.67 4.77 22.14
N PRO A 10 9.77 4.14 22.60
CA PRO A 10 10.21 2.85 22.04
C PRO A 10 9.09 1.81 22.06
N ARG A 11 8.92 1.10 20.95
CA ARG A 11 7.84 0.12 20.77
C ARG A 11 8.36 -1.21 20.25
N MET A 12 7.62 -2.28 20.50
CA MET A 12 7.94 -3.56 19.89
C MET A 12 7.45 -3.59 18.43
N ASN A 13 8.32 -4.09 17.55
CA ASN A 13 8.01 -4.40 16.16
C ASN A 13 8.42 -5.86 15.91
N HIS A 14 7.47 -6.77 16.11
CA HIS A 14 7.70 -8.21 16.01
C HIS A 14 8.05 -8.66 14.58
N TYR A 15 7.71 -7.87 13.55
CA TYR A 15 8.19 -8.13 12.19
C TYR A 15 9.71 -7.99 12.10
N ARG A 16 10.31 -7.10 12.90
CA ARG A 16 11.75 -6.83 12.92
C ARG A 16 12.49 -7.66 13.97
N SER A 17 11.99 -7.67 15.21
CA SER A 17 12.60 -8.34 16.35
C SER A 17 11.57 -8.63 17.44
N SER A 18 11.72 -9.78 18.11
CA SER A 18 10.93 -10.12 19.30
C SER A 18 11.53 -9.57 20.60
N GLU A 19 12.77 -9.09 20.57
CA GLU A 19 13.53 -8.70 21.77
C GLU A 19 13.88 -7.21 21.77
N ILE A 20 14.24 -6.68 20.60
CA ILE A 20 14.75 -5.32 20.46
C ILE A 20 13.60 -4.40 20.03
N LYS A 21 13.34 -3.39 20.86
CA LYS A 21 12.37 -2.34 20.54
C LYS A 21 12.88 -1.46 19.39
N GLU A 22 11.97 -1.12 18.49
CA GLU A 22 12.16 0.00 17.56
C GLU A 22 12.15 1.30 18.36
N ARG A 23 13.18 2.12 18.17
CA ARG A 23 13.40 3.34 18.95
C ARG A 23 13.12 4.60 18.12
N PRO A 24 12.69 5.70 18.74
CA PRO A 24 12.48 6.98 18.04
C PRO A 24 13.67 7.41 17.17
N GLU A 25 14.90 7.09 17.60
CA GLU A 25 16.13 7.38 16.86
C GLU A 25 16.19 6.68 15.50
N ASP A 26 15.63 5.47 15.38
CA ASP A 26 15.58 4.72 14.12
C ASP A 26 14.70 5.45 13.11
N GLY A 27 13.55 5.97 13.57
CA GLY A 27 12.67 6.81 12.75
C GLY A 27 13.30 8.15 12.38
N LEU A 28 13.99 8.80 13.31
CA LEU A 28 14.69 10.06 13.04
C LEU A 28 15.84 9.88 12.04
N ALA A 29 16.57 8.76 12.10
CA ALA A 29 17.63 8.44 11.15
C ALA A 29 17.08 8.27 9.72
N LEU A 30 15.96 7.55 9.55
CA LEU A 30 15.30 7.39 8.25
C LEU A 30 14.76 8.72 7.71
N LEU A 31 14.10 9.52 8.56
CA LEU A 31 13.61 10.84 8.14
C LEU A 31 14.76 11.79 7.74
N LYS A 32 15.92 11.69 8.38
CA LYS A 32 17.10 12.45 7.97
C LYS A 32 17.58 12.04 6.59
N LYS A 33 17.67 10.72 6.32
CA LYS A 33 18.00 10.22 4.97
C LYS A 33 17.02 10.74 3.92
N TYR A 34 15.72 10.73 4.21
CA TYR A 34 14.72 11.32 3.32
C TYR A 34 14.98 12.81 3.05
N ILE A 35 15.28 13.60 4.08
CA ILE A 35 15.58 15.04 3.92
C ILE A 35 16.79 15.25 2.99
N ASP A 36 17.80 14.39 3.09
CA ASP A 36 19.00 14.48 2.26
C ASP A 36 18.71 14.21 0.76
N VAL A 37 17.73 13.34 0.44
CA VAL A 37 17.31 13.07 -0.95
C VAL A 37 16.19 13.99 -1.45
N ALA A 38 15.36 14.55 -0.56
CA ALA A 38 14.15 15.28 -0.91
C ALA A 38 14.32 16.39 -1.98
N PRO A 39 15.41 17.18 -2.02
CA PRO A 39 15.63 18.18 -3.07
C PRO A 39 15.72 17.60 -4.48
N HIS A 40 16.10 16.32 -4.62
CA HIS A 40 16.24 15.62 -5.90
C HIS A 40 14.92 14.97 -6.36
N LEU A 41 13.98 14.73 -5.44
CA LEU A 41 12.70 14.05 -5.73
C LEU A 41 11.64 14.99 -6.32
N VAL A 42 11.94 16.28 -6.45
CA VAL A 42 11.06 17.27 -7.06
C VAL A 42 11.45 17.43 -8.53
N PRO A 43 10.52 17.25 -9.49
CA PRO A 43 10.78 17.52 -10.89
C PRO A 43 11.35 18.93 -11.09
N PRO A 44 12.25 19.13 -12.07
CA PRO A 44 12.74 20.45 -12.41
C PRO A 44 11.59 21.40 -12.72
N SER A 45 11.73 22.69 -12.38
CA SER A 45 10.71 23.71 -12.68
C SER A 45 10.37 23.85 -14.18
N THR A 46 11.20 23.30 -15.07
CA THR A 46 10.95 23.20 -16.51
C THR A 46 9.91 22.12 -16.88
N ASP A 47 9.61 21.18 -15.99
CA ASP A 47 8.50 20.24 -16.16
C ASP A 47 7.17 20.92 -15.79
N GLU A 48 6.63 21.68 -16.75
CA GLU A 48 5.36 22.39 -16.58
C GLU A 48 4.18 21.45 -16.24
N SER A 49 4.21 20.20 -16.70
CA SER A 49 3.14 19.24 -16.44
C SER A 49 3.24 18.71 -15.01
N GLY A 50 4.42 18.26 -14.58
CA GLY A 50 4.66 17.77 -13.23
C GLY A 50 4.42 18.84 -12.16
N CYS A 51 4.91 20.07 -12.38
CA CYS A 51 4.82 21.16 -11.40
C CYS A 51 3.44 21.85 -11.35
N ALA A 52 2.50 21.50 -12.24
CA ALA A 52 1.17 22.10 -12.23
C ALA A 52 0.40 21.72 -10.95
N ASN A 53 -0.02 22.71 -10.17
CA ASN A 53 -0.88 22.49 -9.02
C ASN A 53 -2.29 22.10 -9.47
N VAL A 54 -2.77 20.94 -9.02
CA VAL A 54 -4.10 20.41 -9.33
C VAL A 54 -4.84 20.03 -8.06
N LEU A 55 -6.17 20.07 -8.10
CA LEU A 55 -7.00 19.42 -7.10
C LEU A 55 -7.20 17.97 -7.53
N TRP A 56 -6.86 17.02 -6.66
CA TRP A 56 -6.96 15.59 -6.95
C TRP A 56 -7.75 14.85 -5.87
N HIS A 57 -8.56 13.88 -6.27
CA HIS A 57 -9.31 13.05 -5.32
C HIS A 57 -8.35 12.07 -4.63
N PRO A 58 -8.27 12.06 -3.28
CA PRO A 58 -7.26 11.27 -2.57
C PRO A 58 -7.50 9.76 -2.67
N ASP A 59 -8.77 9.32 -2.68
CA ASP A 59 -9.11 7.89 -2.65
C ASP A 59 -10.31 7.54 -3.54
N LEU A 60 -10.15 7.64 -4.87
CA LEU A 60 -11.28 7.38 -5.78
C LEU A 60 -11.45 5.87 -6.04
N HIS A 61 -12.32 5.23 -5.25
CA HIS A 61 -12.83 3.86 -5.43
C HIS A 61 -14.36 3.87 -5.65
N LEU A 62 -14.93 2.70 -5.97
CA LEU A 62 -16.34 2.58 -6.38
C LEU A 62 -17.34 2.98 -5.28
N ASP A 63 -17.04 2.72 -4.00
CA ASP A 63 -17.94 3.12 -2.89
C ASP A 63 -18.00 4.63 -2.68
N ASN A 64 -17.03 5.36 -3.24
CA ASN A 64 -17.02 6.83 -3.25
C ASN A 64 -17.78 7.43 -4.45
N ILE A 65 -18.39 6.61 -5.32
CA ILE A 65 -19.12 7.05 -6.51
C ILE A 65 -20.59 6.61 -6.41
N PHE A 66 -21.49 7.60 -6.37
CA PHE A 66 -22.92 7.33 -6.37
C PHE A 66 -23.46 7.40 -7.79
N VAL A 67 -24.22 6.37 -8.18
CA VAL A 67 -24.86 6.27 -9.49
C VAL A 67 -26.37 6.26 -9.29
N ASP A 68 -27.07 7.06 -10.10
CA ASP A 68 -28.52 7.05 -10.15
C ASP A 68 -29.02 5.74 -10.80
N PRO A 69 -29.89 4.96 -10.14
CA PRO A 69 -30.27 3.62 -10.61
C PRO A 69 -31.17 3.64 -11.85
N ASP A 70 -31.86 4.75 -12.12
CA ASP A 70 -32.79 4.85 -13.26
C ASP A 70 -32.07 5.33 -14.53
N THR A 71 -31.12 6.25 -14.38
CA THR A 71 -30.39 6.89 -15.48
C THR A 71 -29.00 6.30 -15.72
N HIS A 72 -28.47 5.54 -14.77
CA HIS A 72 -27.08 5.05 -14.74
C HIS A 72 -26.02 6.17 -14.84
N GLN A 73 -26.37 7.40 -14.46
CA GLN A 73 -25.44 8.52 -14.43
C GLN A 73 -24.78 8.67 -13.06
N ILE A 74 -23.51 9.08 -13.04
CA ILE A 74 -22.82 9.46 -11.80
C ILE A 74 -23.52 10.70 -11.24
N SER A 75 -24.09 10.57 -10.04
CA SER A 75 -24.80 11.63 -9.35
C SER A 75 -23.88 12.39 -8.38
N ARG A 76 -22.96 11.70 -7.69
CA ARG A 76 -22.05 12.28 -6.70
C ARG A 76 -20.73 11.53 -6.61
N ILE A 77 -19.68 12.26 -6.25
CA ILE A 77 -18.39 11.74 -5.79
C ILE A 77 -18.16 12.32 -4.40
N VAL A 78 -17.97 11.46 -3.40
CA VAL A 78 -17.83 11.83 -1.98
C VAL A 78 -16.40 11.64 -1.49
N ASP A 79 -16.16 11.80 -0.19
CA ASP A 79 -14.87 11.49 0.45
C ASP A 79 -13.70 12.37 -0.02
N TRP A 80 -14.00 13.66 -0.26
CA TRP A 80 -13.00 14.69 -0.55
C TRP A 80 -12.21 15.15 0.68
N GLN A 81 -12.45 14.55 1.84
CA GLN A 81 -11.67 14.82 3.04
C GLN A 81 -10.23 14.37 2.81
N SER A 82 -9.27 15.28 3.02
CA SER A 82 -7.85 15.13 2.63
C SER A 82 -7.49 15.45 1.18
N ALA A 83 -8.46 15.88 0.34
CA ALA A 83 -8.11 16.45 -0.96
C ALA A 83 -7.27 17.73 -0.77
N SER A 84 -6.22 17.87 -1.57
CA SER A 84 -5.31 19.01 -1.51
C SER A 84 -4.98 19.51 -2.90
N VAL A 85 -4.64 20.80 -2.97
CA VAL A 85 -4.04 21.39 -4.18
C VAL A 85 -2.53 21.19 -4.07
N ALA A 86 -1.97 20.33 -4.92
CA ALA A 86 -0.54 20.04 -4.93
C ALA A 86 -0.04 19.80 -6.37
N PRO A 87 1.29 19.82 -6.60
CA PRO A 87 1.84 19.50 -7.90
C PRO A 87 1.38 18.13 -8.43
N LEU A 88 1.06 18.05 -9.71
CA LEU A 88 0.52 16.87 -10.36
C LEU A 88 1.43 15.65 -10.18
N PHE A 89 2.76 15.79 -10.18
CA PHE A 89 3.66 14.65 -9.94
C PHE A 89 3.48 14.00 -8.57
N TYR A 90 3.01 14.74 -7.55
CA TYR A 90 2.69 14.17 -6.24
C TYR A 90 1.36 13.43 -6.20
N GLN A 91 0.44 13.70 -7.11
CA GLN A 91 -0.94 13.21 -7.03
C GLN A 91 -1.32 12.25 -8.16
N SER A 92 -0.66 12.39 -9.32
CA SER A 92 -0.87 11.60 -10.54
C SER A 92 -0.83 10.11 -10.27
N GLY A 93 -1.75 9.38 -10.88
CA GLY A 93 -1.82 7.94 -10.74
C GLY A 93 -3.12 7.37 -11.30
N VAL A 94 -3.16 6.04 -11.41
CA VAL A 94 -4.38 5.32 -11.75
C VAL A 94 -5.26 5.19 -10.50
N PRO A 95 -6.51 5.72 -10.50
CA PRO A 95 -7.45 5.61 -9.39
C PRO A 95 -7.73 4.16 -9.00
N ARG A 96 -8.02 3.90 -7.72
CA ARG A 96 -8.32 2.54 -7.24
C ARG A 96 -9.49 1.90 -7.96
N LEU A 97 -10.47 2.68 -8.43
CA LEU A 97 -11.60 2.18 -9.21
C LEU A 97 -11.20 1.39 -10.46
N CYS A 98 -10.02 1.68 -11.05
CA CYS A 98 -9.53 1.08 -12.29
C CYS A 98 -8.10 0.54 -12.17
N ARG A 99 -7.50 0.59 -10.98
CA ARG A 99 -6.12 0.17 -10.77
C ARG A 99 -6.04 -1.34 -10.67
N TYR A 100 -5.43 -1.96 -11.68
CA TYR A 100 -4.95 -3.34 -11.58
C TYR A 100 -3.93 -3.49 -10.44
N PRO A 101 -4.11 -4.45 -9.50
CA PRO A 101 -3.22 -4.61 -8.35
C PRO A 101 -1.90 -5.32 -8.68
N GLY A 102 -1.84 -6.05 -9.80
CA GLY A 102 -0.65 -6.76 -10.25
C GLY A 102 0.22 -5.97 -11.20
N HIS A 103 1.17 -6.66 -11.82
CA HIS A 103 2.01 -6.10 -12.87
C HIS A 103 1.22 -5.93 -14.17
N VAL A 104 0.99 -4.69 -14.59
CA VAL A 104 0.34 -4.37 -15.86
C VAL A 104 1.28 -4.71 -17.01
N ARG A 105 0.81 -5.47 -18.02
CA ARG A 105 1.67 -5.81 -19.17
C ARG A 105 2.07 -4.57 -19.94
N GLU A 106 3.35 -4.44 -20.26
CA GLU A 106 3.87 -3.32 -21.04
C GLU A 106 3.23 -3.21 -22.43
N GLY A 107 3.11 -1.97 -22.89
CA GLY A 107 2.57 -1.63 -24.20
C GLY A 107 1.06 -1.85 -24.36
N TRP A 108 0.58 -1.56 -25.57
CA TRP A 108 -0.84 -1.62 -25.94
C TRP A 108 -1.32 -3.03 -26.30
N VAL A 109 -0.96 -4.00 -25.48
CA VAL A 109 -1.38 -5.41 -25.63
C VAL A 109 -2.70 -5.62 -24.89
N VAL A 110 -3.72 -6.09 -25.61
CA VAL A 110 -4.98 -6.54 -25.00
C VAL A 110 -4.73 -7.88 -24.30
N PRO A 111 -4.97 -7.99 -22.99
CA PRO A 111 -4.89 -9.24 -22.24
C PRO A 111 -5.73 -10.35 -22.91
N LYS A 112 -5.19 -11.57 -22.99
CA LYS A 112 -5.91 -12.72 -23.55
C LYS A 112 -5.93 -13.85 -22.54
N ARG A 113 -7.01 -14.63 -22.58
CA ARG A 113 -7.11 -15.91 -21.85
C ARG A 113 -5.97 -16.85 -22.28
N PRO A 114 -5.41 -17.64 -21.34
CA PRO A 114 -4.40 -18.63 -21.65
C PRO A 114 -4.98 -19.77 -22.51
N GLU A 115 -4.12 -20.49 -23.24
CA GLU A 115 -4.55 -21.57 -24.14
C GLU A 115 -5.30 -22.70 -23.42
N ASN A 116 -4.96 -22.95 -22.16
CA ASN A 116 -5.58 -23.98 -21.33
C ASN A 116 -6.83 -23.51 -20.57
N PHE A 117 -7.34 -22.30 -20.81
CA PHE A 117 -8.44 -21.71 -20.04
C PHE A 117 -9.67 -22.62 -19.93
N GLU A 118 -10.11 -23.19 -21.05
CA GLU A 118 -11.28 -24.07 -21.10
C GLU A 118 -11.11 -25.38 -20.33
N SER A 119 -9.87 -25.75 -20.00
CA SER A 119 -9.52 -26.95 -19.22
C SER A 119 -9.42 -26.71 -17.72
N LEU A 120 -9.43 -25.45 -17.27
CA LEU A 120 -9.35 -25.08 -15.86
C LEU A 120 -10.70 -25.25 -15.16
N ASP A 121 -10.69 -25.30 -13.83
CA ASP A 121 -11.95 -25.30 -13.07
C ASP A 121 -12.65 -23.94 -13.11
N LYS A 122 -13.94 -23.90 -12.76
CA LYS A 122 -14.75 -22.68 -12.84
C LYS A 122 -14.24 -21.53 -11.98
N ASN A 123 -13.64 -21.83 -10.82
CA ASN A 123 -13.11 -20.80 -9.93
C ASN A 123 -11.83 -20.22 -10.53
N GLU A 124 -10.96 -21.06 -11.09
CA GLU A 124 -9.76 -20.61 -11.79
C GLU A 124 -10.09 -19.79 -13.04
N GLN A 125 -11.07 -20.23 -13.84
CA GLN A 125 -11.57 -19.48 -15.00
C GLN A 125 -12.08 -18.11 -14.59
N LYS A 126 -12.93 -18.05 -13.55
CA LYS A 126 -13.44 -16.78 -13.04
C LYS A 126 -12.31 -15.87 -12.56
N ARG A 127 -11.35 -16.39 -11.80
CA ARG A 127 -10.20 -15.61 -11.33
C ARG A 127 -9.41 -15.03 -12.51
N ILE A 128 -9.19 -15.81 -13.57
CA ILE A 128 -8.51 -15.32 -14.77
C ILE A 128 -9.34 -14.23 -15.45
N ASP A 129 -10.65 -14.42 -15.62
CA ASP A 129 -11.51 -13.42 -16.23
C ASP A 129 -11.54 -12.11 -15.43
N ASP A 130 -11.70 -12.18 -14.11
CA ASP A 130 -11.70 -11.02 -13.20
C ASP A 130 -10.35 -10.26 -13.28
N ASP A 131 -9.23 -11.00 -13.36
CA ASP A 131 -7.88 -10.44 -13.47
C ASP A 131 -7.66 -9.74 -14.83
N LEU A 132 -8.09 -10.37 -15.93
CA LEU A 132 -8.04 -9.81 -17.28
C LEU A 132 -8.93 -8.56 -17.40
N GLU A 133 -10.12 -8.57 -16.81
CA GLU A 133 -11.03 -7.42 -16.77
C GLU A 133 -10.39 -6.24 -16.02
N SER A 134 -9.82 -6.50 -14.84
CA SER A 134 -9.15 -5.49 -14.01
C SER A 134 -7.95 -4.85 -14.73
N GLU A 135 -7.11 -5.64 -15.39
CA GLU A 135 -6.00 -5.13 -16.21
C GLU A 135 -6.49 -4.35 -17.43
N THR A 136 -7.56 -4.81 -18.08
CA THR A 136 -8.18 -4.12 -19.22
C THR A 136 -8.71 -2.75 -18.80
N LEU A 137 -9.34 -2.65 -17.63
CA LEU A 137 -9.84 -1.39 -17.09
C LEU A 137 -8.70 -0.41 -16.75
N HIS A 138 -7.58 -0.90 -16.21
CA HIS A 138 -6.37 -0.12 -15.98
C HIS A 138 -5.84 0.48 -17.29
N LYS A 139 -5.63 -0.36 -18.31
CA LYS A 139 -5.13 0.07 -19.62
C LYS A 139 -6.11 1.02 -20.32
N TYR A 140 -7.41 0.80 -20.16
CA TYR A 140 -8.42 1.70 -20.69
C TYR A 140 -8.32 3.08 -20.06
N TYR A 141 -8.12 3.17 -18.74
CA TYR A 141 -7.88 4.44 -18.06
C TYR A 141 -6.65 5.15 -18.62
N GLU A 142 -5.51 4.45 -18.74
CA GLU A 142 -4.28 5.00 -19.33
C GLU A 142 -4.52 5.52 -20.76
N ALA A 143 -5.22 4.75 -21.60
CA ALA A 143 -5.58 5.16 -22.95
C ALA A 143 -6.47 6.43 -22.97
N GLN A 144 -7.44 6.54 -22.06
CA GLN A 144 -8.27 7.75 -21.94
C GLN A 144 -7.46 8.95 -21.46
N VAL A 145 -6.55 8.75 -20.50
CA VAL A 145 -5.65 9.80 -20.01
C VAL A 145 -4.73 10.28 -21.14
N CYS A 146 -4.09 9.37 -21.87
CA CYS A 146 -3.28 9.67 -23.05
C CYS A 146 -4.05 10.51 -24.07
N LYS A 147 -5.30 10.14 -24.36
CA LYS A 147 -6.14 10.82 -25.36
C LYS A 147 -6.68 12.17 -24.89
N ARG A 148 -7.09 12.28 -23.63
CA ARG A 148 -7.94 13.41 -23.15
C ARG A 148 -7.23 14.35 -22.17
N ALA A 149 -6.14 13.91 -21.55
CA ALA A 149 -5.44 14.65 -20.50
C ALA A 149 -3.92 14.60 -20.72
N PRO A 150 -3.39 15.24 -21.79
CA PRO A 150 -1.98 15.11 -22.18
C PRO A 150 -1.00 15.55 -21.08
N ARG A 151 -1.36 16.53 -20.24
CA ARG A 151 -0.55 16.92 -19.08
C ARG A 151 -0.49 15.83 -18.01
N HIS A 152 -1.61 15.15 -17.76
CA HIS A 152 -1.64 14.00 -16.85
C HIS A 152 -0.86 12.82 -17.42
N TRP A 153 -1.03 12.54 -18.72
CA TRP A 153 -0.27 11.49 -19.40
C TRP A 153 1.25 11.73 -19.34
N ALA A 154 1.69 12.98 -19.53
CA ALA A 154 3.10 13.36 -19.46
C ALA A 154 3.76 12.96 -18.15
N VAL A 155 3.00 12.95 -17.05
CA VAL A 155 3.44 12.53 -15.70
C VAL A 155 3.20 11.04 -15.47
N LEU A 156 2.01 10.53 -15.81
CA LEU A 156 1.60 9.14 -15.54
C LEU A 156 2.49 8.11 -16.22
N GLN A 157 2.95 8.38 -17.44
CA GLN A 157 3.82 7.47 -18.20
C GLN A 157 5.26 7.41 -17.66
N GLN A 158 5.64 8.30 -16.73
CA GLN A 158 6.99 8.32 -16.17
C GLN A 158 7.10 7.30 -15.04
N GLN A 159 7.79 6.20 -15.30
CA GLN A 159 7.99 5.14 -14.29
C GLN A 159 8.65 5.68 -13.01
N THR A 160 9.56 6.65 -13.17
CA THR A 160 10.30 7.33 -12.10
C THR A 160 9.39 8.01 -11.08
N VAL A 161 8.24 8.56 -11.51
CA VAL A 161 7.31 9.29 -10.64
C VAL A 161 6.77 8.40 -9.53
N SER A 162 6.55 7.12 -9.80
CA SER A 162 6.06 6.18 -8.78
C SER A 162 7.07 5.98 -7.65
N ILE A 163 8.36 5.85 -8.00
CA ILE A 163 9.48 5.57 -7.08
C ILE A 163 9.80 6.82 -6.26
N ILE A 164 9.95 7.98 -6.90
CA ILE A 164 10.27 9.24 -6.17
C ILE A 164 9.14 9.67 -5.23
N ARG A 165 7.90 9.29 -5.53
CA ARG A 165 6.72 9.69 -4.76
C ARG A 165 6.50 8.81 -3.53
N LYS A 166 6.84 7.51 -3.59
CA LYS A 166 6.60 6.56 -2.49
C LYS A 166 7.19 7.05 -1.15
N PRO A 167 8.45 7.52 -1.05
CA PRO A 167 8.98 8.08 0.19
C PRO A 167 8.19 9.29 0.72
N VAL A 168 7.69 10.15 -0.17
CA VAL A 168 6.99 11.39 0.20
C VAL A 168 5.68 11.11 0.94
N TRP A 169 4.95 10.06 0.53
CA TRP A 169 3.75 9.63 1.26
C TRP A 169 4.10 9.04 2.61
N LEU A 170 5.14 8.21 2.67
CA LEU A 170 5.50 7.42 3.84
C LEU A 170 6.11 8.25 4.97
N VAL A 171 6.72 9.41 4.67
CA VAL A 171 7.29 10.28 5.71
C VAL A 171 6.23 10.92 6.60
N THR A 172 5.01 11.08 6.08
CA THR A 172 3.89 11.65 6.83
C THR A 172 3.31 10.58 7.75
N GLY A 173 3.56 10.71 9.05
CA GLY A 173 3.11 9.71 10.02
C GLY A 173 4.00 8.46 10.10
N ALA A 174 5.20 8.46 9.51
CA ALA A 174 6.12 7.31 9.45
C ALA A 174 6.27 6.53 10.77
N TRP A 175 6.32 7.28 11.88
CA TRP A 175 6.32 6.67 13.21
C TRP A 175 4.93 6.17 13.59
N GLU A 176 3.94 7.06 13.70
CA GLU A 176 2.59 6.76 14.21
C GLU A 176 1.91 5.60 13.47
N ASN A 177 2.01 5.59 12.15
CA ASN A 177 1.40 4.59 11.26
C ASN A 177 2.17 3.25 11.20
N ARG A 178 3.32 3.13 11.87
CA ARG A 178 4.23 1.97 11.76
C ARG A 178 4.84 1.76 10.36
N ASP A 179 5.01 2.84 9.61
CA ASP A 179 5.50 2.81 8.23
C ASP A 179 7.04 2.85 8.09
N LEU A 180 7.81 2.73 9.18
CA LEU A 180 9.29 2.79 9.10
C LEU A 180 9.88 1.70 8.20
N PHE A 181 9.26 0.53 8.14
CA PHE A 181 9.62 -0.53 7.21
C PHE A 181 9.46 -0.09 5.75
N PHE A 182 8.27 0.41 5.38
CA PHE A 182 7.96 0.84 4.03
C PHE A 182 8.79 2.06 3.63
N LEU A 183 9.02 2.99 4.55
CA LEU A 183 9.88 4.15 4.30
C LEU A 183 11.31 3.69 4.01
N ARG A 184 11.84 2.75 4.79
CA ARG A 184 13.17 2.18 4.56
C ARG A 184 13.25 1.47 3.21
N GLU A 185 12.28 0.62 2.90
CA GLU A 185 12.15 -0.05 1.61
C GLU A 185 12.19 0.94 0.45
N SER A 186 11.33 1.97 0.50
CA SER A 186 11.24 2.99 -0.56
C SER A 186 12.53 3.79 -0.76
N LEU A 187 13.27 4.06 0.33
CA LEU A 187 14.56 4.73 0.26
C LEU A 187 15.65 3.79 -0.27
N MET A 188 15.57 2.48 0.01
CA MET A 188 16.50 1.49 -0.52
C MET A 188 16.28 1.26 -2.03
N GLU A 189 15.03 1.18 -2.48
CA GLU A 189 14.66 1.15 -3.91
C GLU A 189 15.22 2.39 -4.62
N LEU A 190 15.01 3.58 -4.05
CA LEU A 190 15.55 4.83 -4.58
C LEU A 190 17.09 4.83 -4.66
N VAL A 191 17.79 4.26 -3.68
CA VAL A 191 19.26 4.15 -3.69
C VAL A 191 19.73 3.19 -4.78
N ALA A 192 19.02 2.08 -4.99
CA ALA A 192 19.38 1.08 -6.00
C ALA A 192 19.29 1.67 -7.42
N ASP A 193 18.28 2.49 -7.68
CA ASP A 193 18.03 3.08 -9.00
C ASP A 193 18.56 4.53 -9.11
N TRP A 194 19.35 4.99 -8.13
CA TRP A 194 19.76 6.40 -8.04
C TRP A 194 20.54 6.87 -9.27
N GLU A 195 21.49 6.06 -9.77
CA GLU A 195 22.29 6.40 -10.95
C GLU A 195 21.46 6.49 -12.23
N GLU A 196 20.34 5.75 -12.32
CA GLU A 196 19.42 5.84 -13.45
C GLU A 196 18.62 7.15 -13.42
N PHE A 197 18.17 7.57 -12.24
CA PHE A 197 17.37 8.79 -12.09
C PHE A 197 18.22 10.06 -12.09
N PHE A 198 19.43 9.99 -11.53
CA PHE A 198 20.30 11.13 -11.28
C PHE A 198 21.75 10.82 -11.67
N PRO A 199 22.04 10.60 -12.96
CA PRO A 199 23.35 10.09 -13.41
C PRO A 199 24.54 11.00 -13.06
N ASP A 200 24.31 12.31 -12.95
CA ASP A 200 25.35 13.31 -12.66
C ASP A 200 25.42 13.71 -11.17
N VAL A 201 24.65 13.06 -10.30
CA VAL A 201 24.55 13.42 -8.88
C VAL A 201 24.87 12.20 -8.01
N PRO A 202 25.92 12.24 -7.17
CA PRO A 202 26.18 11.16 -6.21
C PRO A 202 25.02 10.99 -5.23
N CYS A 203 24.67 9.74 -4.90
CA CYS A 203 23.61 9.47 -3.93
C CYS A 203 24.01 10.00 -2.54
N PRO A 204 23.20 10.87 -1.91
CA PRO A 204 23.56 11.50 -0.63
C PRO A 204 23.36 10.57 0.56
N ILE A 205 22.75 9.41 0.35
CA ILE A 205 22.44 8.42 1.39
C ILE A 205 22.96 7.04 0.99
N GLY A 206 23.16 6.19 2.00
CA GLY A 206 23.53 4.79 1.79
C GLY A 206 22.99 3.92 2.91
N PHE A 207 22.93 2.62 2.68
CA PHE A 207 22.52 1.61 3.66
C PHE A 207 23.65 0.61 3.87
N SER A 208 23.85 0.19 5.11
CA SER A 208 24.84 -0.83 5.44
C SER A 208 24.35 -2.22 5.02
N ASN A 209 25.27 -3.18 4.90
CA ASN A 209 24.88 -4.59 4.68
C ASN A 209 23.97 -5.11 5.81
N GLU A 210 24.19 -4.64 7.04
CA GLU A 210 23.32 -4.97 8.18
C GLU A 210 21.89 -4.46 7.95
N ASP A 211 21.73 -3.21 7.48
CA ASP A 211 20.41 -2.67 7.14
C ASP A 211 19.68 -3.53 6.11
N VAL A 212 20.39 -3.99 5.07
CA VAL A 212 19.83 -4.85 4.01
C VAL A 212 19.36 -6.18 4.57
N VAL A 213 20.19 -6.83 5.41
CA VAL A 213 19.84 -8.11 6.04
C VAL A 213 18.66 -7.95 6.99
N PHE A 214 18.62 -6.86 7.78
CA PHE A 214 17.50 -6.56 8.66
C PHE A 214 16.20 -6.30 7.88
N GLN A 215 16.27 -5.54 6.79
CA GLN A 215 15.12 -5.28 5.93
C GLN A 215 14.58 -6.57 5.30
N ALA A 216 15.46 -7.45 4.81
CA ALA A 216 15.07 -8.72 4.20
C ALA A 216 14.36 -9.65 5.20
N LYS A 217 14.84 -9.71 6.44
CA LYS A 217 14.18 -10.48 7.50
C LYS A 217 12.80 -9.90 7.87
N GLU A 218 12.70 -8.58 7.97
CA GLU A 218 11.44 -7.90 8.24
C GLU A 218 10.42 -8.12 7.11
N GLN A 219 10.88 -8.09 5.85
CA GLN A 219 10.11 -8.40 4.65
C GLN A 219 9.57 -9.83 4.66
N GLU A 220 10.38 -10.82 5.05
CA GLU A 220 9.96 -12.23 5.10
C GLU A 220 8.75 -12.40 6.03
N ASN A 221 8.79 -11.77 7.21
CA ASN A 221 7.68 -11.80 8.17
C ASN A 221 6.44 -11.09 7.62
N ILE A 222 6.60 -9.91 7.01
CA ILE A 222 5.49 -9.14 6.40
C ILE A 222 4.85 -9.95 5.27
N ASN A 223 5.65 -10.54 4.38
CA ASN A 223 5.18 -11.36 3.27
C ASN A 223 4.48 -12.64 3.77
N GLY A 224 5.01 -13.28 4.83
CA GLY A 224 4.39 -14.44 5.44
C GLY A 224 2.98 -14.15 5.97
N VAL A 225 2.83 -13.03 6.71
CA VAL A 225 1.51 -12.57 7.17
C VAL A 225 0.61 -12.18 5.99
N GLY A 226 1.14 -11.45 5.00
CA GLY A 226 0.40 -11.00 3.83
C GLY A 226 -0.15 -12.15 2.96
N HIS A 227 0.65 -13.19 2.74
CA HIS A 227 0.21 -14.41 2.03
C HIS A 227 -0.91 -15.12 2.80
N MET A 228 -0.77 -15.23 4.12
CA MET A 228 -1.81 -15.82 4.97
C MET A 228 -3.12 -15.03 4.89
N LEU A 229 -3.08 -13.70 4.97
CA LEU A 229 -4.27 -12.86 4.86
C LEU A 229 -4.92 -12.96 3.47
N THR A 230 -4.11 -13.04 2.41
CA THR A 230 -4.59 -13.27 1.04
C THR A 230 -5.34 -14.59 0.92
N LEU A 231 -4.80 -15.68 1.49
CA LEU A 231 -5.49 -16.97 1.48
C LEU A 231 -6.85 -16.93 2.19
N PHE A 232 -6.97 -16.17 3.27
CA PHE A 232 -8.23 -16.02 4.00
C PHE A 232 -9.25 -15.17 3.26
N ARG A 233 -8.78 -14.14 2.55
CA ARG A 233 -9.60 -13.37 1.62
C ARG A 233 -10.15 -14.26 0.51
N ASP A 234 -9.31 -15.09 -0.11
CA ASP A 234 -9.70 -15.97 -1.21
C ASP A 234 -10.74 -17.02 -0.78
N GLN A 235 -10.73 -17.40 0.50
CA GLN A 235 -11.72 -18.28 1.11
C GLN A 235 -12.97 -17.53 1.62
N ALA A 236 -13.10 -16.23 1.31
CA ALA A 236 -14.19 -15.35 1.71
C ALA A 236 -14.43 -15.28 3.23
N VAL A 237 -13.37 -15.44 4.02
CA VAL A 237 -13.50 -15.56 5.47
C VAL A 237 -13.36 -14.22 6.20
N LEU A 238 -12.56 -13.31 5.64
CA LEU A 238 -12.42 -11.95 6.11
C LEU A 238 -12.50 -10.99 4.91
N PRO A 239 -13.35 -9.95 4.97
CA PRO A 239 -13.40 -8.94 3.94
C PRO A 239 -12.13 -8.06 3.93
N VAL A 240 -11.85 -7.47 2.77
CA VAL A 240 -10.59 -6.72 2.49
C VAL A 240 -10.41 -5.52 3.41
N ASP A 241 -11.50 -4.84 3.73
CA ASP A 241 -11.54 -3.65 4.58
C ASP A 241 -11.80 -3.98 6.06
N GLY A 242 -11.97 -5.26 6.39
CA GLY A 242 -12.32 -5.71 7.74
C GLY A 242 -13.74 -5.35 8.17
N MET A 243 -14.56 -4.78 7.27
CA MET A 243 -15.92 -4.33 7.57
C MET A 243 -16.90 -5.48 7.32
N VAL A 244 -17.73 -5.77 8.31
CA VAL A 244 -18.77 -6.81 8.23
C VAL A 244 -20.12 -6.22 8.61
N ASP A 245 -21.18 -6.77 8.03
CA ASP A 245 -22.53 -6.44 8.47
C ASP A 245 -22.66 -6.80 9.96
N PRO A 246 -23.26 -5.93 10.80
CA PRO A 246 -23.43 -6.20 12.23
C PRO A 246 -24.00 -7.58 12.54
N LYS A 247 -24.88 -8.12 11.69
CA LYS A 247 -25.46 -9.46 11.87
C LYS A 247 -24.44 -10.61 11.73
N ASP A 248 -23.36 -10.36 10.98
CA ASP A 248 -22.32 -11.33 10.66
C ASP A 248 -21.06 -11.15 11.54
N PHE A 249 -21.06 -10.14 12.42
CA PHE A 249 -19.90 -9.79 13.26
C PHE A 249 -19.41 -10.96 14.12
N ASP A 250 -20.32 -11.66 14.80
CA ASP A 250 -19.96 -12.78 15.67
C ASP A 250 -19.34 -13.94 14.88
N ILE A 251 -19.83 -14.18 13.66
CA ILE A 251 -19.31 -15.21 12.77
C ILE A 251 -17.91 -14.82 12.30
N ALA A 252 -17.72 -13.56 11.88
CA ALA A 252 -16.43 -13.05 11.45
C ALA A 252 -15.39 -13.09 12.58
N ARG A 253 -15.78 -12.72 13.81
CA ARG A 253 -14.93 -12.78 14.99
C ARG A 253 -14.50 -14.21 15.32
N GLU A 254 -15.43 -15.17 15.30
CA GLU A 254 -15.12 -16.57 15.57
C GLU A 254 -14.21 -17.17 14.49
N ASN A 255 -14.45 -16.83 13.23
CA ASN A 255 -13.58 -17.20 12.13
C ASN A 255 -12.17 -16.62 12.34
N CYS A 256 -12.05 -15.32 12.59
CA CYS A 256 -10.79 -14.65 12.88
C CYS A 256 -9.97 -15.36 13.97
N ARG A 257 -10.62 -15.80 15.06
CA ARG A 257 -9.96 -16.58 16.12
C ARG A 257 -9.45 -17.94 15.65
N LYS A 258 -10.27 -18.70 14.90
CA LYS A 258 -9.85 -19.99 14.33
C LYS A 258 -8.63 -19.84 13.43
N PHE A 259 -8.59 -18.79 12.62
CA PHE A 259 -7.46 -18.52 11.74
C PHE A 259 -6.20 -18.09 12.47
N ARG A 260 -6.35 -17.28 13.52
CA ARG A 260 -5.24 -16.99 14.43
C ARG A 260 -4.61 -18.28 14.94
N ASP A 261 -5.45 -19.21 15.40
CA ASP A 261 -4.97 -20.49 15.94
C ASP A 261 -4.31 -21.37 14.87
N ILE A 262 -4.85 -21.42 13.65
CA ILE A 262 -4.22 -22.10 12.52
C ILE A 262 -2.86 -21.48 12.23
N PHE A 263 -2.79 -20.15 12.11
CA PHE A 263 -1.56 -19.42 11.82
C PHE A 263 -0.49 -19.69 12.87
N ILE A 264 -0.83 -19.59 14.16
CA ILE A 264 0.07 -19.92 15.27
C ILE A 264 0.56 -21.37 15.16
N ARG A 265 -0.32 -22.33 14.87
CA ARG A 265 0.03 -23.76 14.77
C ARG A 265 0.95 -24.10 13.60
N LEU A 266 1.11 -23.22 12.60
CA LEU A 266 2.11 -23.39 11.55
C LEU A 266 3.54 -23.29 12.08
N GLY A 267 3.74 -22.72 13.28
CA GLY A 267 5.05 -22.67 13.94
C GLY A 267 5.52 -24.06 14.36
N LYS A 268 6.77 -24.38 13.98
CA LYS A 268 7.39 -25.69 14.18
C LYS A 268 7.83 -25.93 15.63
N ASN A 269 8.12 -24.85 16.36
CA ASN A 269 8.55 -24.85 17.74
C ASN A 269 7.84 -23.73 18.53
N ASP A 270 8.05 -23.66 19.83
CA ASP A 270 7.36 -22.70 20.70
C ASP A 270 7.80 -21.25 20.43
N GLU A 271 9.04 -21.04 19.98
CA GLU A 271 9.56 -19.72 19.60
C GLU A 271 8.87 -19.17 18.35
N GLU A 272 8.71 -19.98 17.29
CA GLU A 272 7.97 -19.61 16.07
C GLU A 272 6.48 -19.41 16.35
N ARG A 273 5.87 -20.25 17.19
CA ARG A 273 4.47 -20.09 17.60
C ARG A 273 4.25 -18.76 18.33
N GLU A 274 5.18 -18.39 19.19
CA GLU A 274 5.12 -17.11 19.89
C GLU A 274 5.36 -15.94 18.95
N LEU A 275 6.29 -16.05 17.99
CA LEU A 275 6.44 -15.06 16.93
C LEU A 275 5.13 -14.88 16.15
N TYR A 276 4.51 -15.96 15.67
CA TYR A 276 3.28 -15.90 14.89
C TYR A 276 2.10 -15.34 15.69
N ARG A 277 2.03 -15.62 17.00
CA ARG A 277 1.05 -14.99 17.90
C ARG A 277 1.21 -13.47 17.89
N ASN A 278 2.45 -12.99 17.97
CA ASN A 278 2.77 -11.57 18.01
C ASN A 278 2.66 -10.87 16.64
N LEU A 279 2.79 -11.61 15.54
CA LEU A 279 2.60 -11.11 14.17
C LEU A 279 1.13 -11.06 13.73
N TRP A 280 0.20 -11.61 14.51
CA TRP A 280 -1.22 -11.61 14.17
C TRP A 280 -1.78 -10.17 14.18
N PRO A 281 -2.38 -9.69 13.08
CA PRO A 281 -2.77 -8.29 12.94
C PRO A 281 -4.02 -7.91 13.74
N PHE A 282 -4.97 -8.84 13.94
CA PHE A 282 -6.22 -8.57 14.66
C PHE A 282 -6.07 -8.93 16.15
N GLN A 283 -5.29 -8.12 16.87
CA GLN A 283 -5.12 -8.27 18.31
C GLN A 283 -6.35 -7.72 19.05
N GLU A 284 -6.87 -8.50 20.01
CA GLU A 284 -7.91 -7.99 20.92
C GLU A 284 -7.26 -6.94 21.82
N SER A 285 -7.73 -5.69 21.79
CA SER A 285 -7.22 -4.67 22.70
C SER A 285 -7.68 -4.97 24.12
N GLU A 286 -6.79 -4.84 25.10
CA GLU A 286 -7.14 -4.85 26.54
C GLU A 286 -8.00 -3.65 26.96
N ALA A 287 -8.33 -2.74 26.05
CA ALA A 287 -9.27 -1.66 26.30
C ALA A 287 -10.69 -2.23 26.39
N GLU A 288 -11.15 -2.46 27.62
CA GLU A 288 -12.57 -2.62 27.95
C GLU A 288 -13.37 -1.53 27.23
N ILE A 289 -14.18 -1.93 26.25
CA ILE A 289 -15.21 -1.07 25.70
C ILE A 289 -16.16 -0.78 26.87
N PRO A 290 -16.27 0.47 27.38
CA PRO A 290 -17.18 0.75 28.47
C PRO A 290 -18.57 0.34 28.04
N ALA A 291 -19.22 -0.52 28.83
CA ALA A 291 -20.61 -0.86 28.61
C ALA A 291 -21.41 0.44 28.50
N VAL A 292 -22.00 0.68 27.33
CA VAL A 292 -22.94 1.77 27.13
C VAL A 292 -24.12 1.44 28.04
N SER A 293 -24.19 2.10 29.20
CA SER A 293 -25.38 2.07 30.03
C SER A 293 -26.50 2.75 29.24
N GLU A 294 -27.46 1.95 28.77
CA GLU A 294 -28.75 2.48 28.33
C GLU A 294 -29.36 3.30 29.47
N GLY A 295 -29.61 4.58 29.19
CA GLY A 295 -30.37 5.50 30.02
C GLY A 295 -31.55 6.04 29.23
#